data_AF-A0A5D3CRL2-F1
#
_entry.id   AF-A0A5D3CRL2-F1
#
_cell.length_a   1.000
_cell.length_b   1.000
_cell.length_c   1.000
_cell.angle_alpha   90.00
_cell.angle_beta   90.00
_cell.angle_gamma   90.00
#
_symmetry.space_group_name_H-M   'P 1'
#
loop_
_entity.id
_entity.type
_entity.pdbx_description
1 polymer ?
#
loop_
_entity_poly.entity_id
_entity_poly.type
_entity_poly.pdbx_seq_one_letter_code
_entity_poly.pdbx_strand_id
1 'polypeptide(L)'
;MIFLLPSQSSPPFFYIFLLVLLTVTALSAAATTQSKCKFEAIFNFGDSNSDTGGFWAVFPAQHGPNGMTFFKKPTGRATDGRLILDFLANSVGLPFISPYMKAIGSDFKHGANFATLASTVLLPNTSLFVTGISPFSLAIQLNQMKEFKLRVDEFYSSSSSFSKGWSQLPPPDIFGKALYIFYIGQNDFTSNLKAIGIEGVNQYLPQVVSQIIDTIKEVYKLGGETFLVMNMAPVGCYPALLVQLPHKSSDIDQYGCFISYNKAVTDYNAMLKKELERARSVLPKASLVYFDTHSILLQLFRHPNSTHIDSLRKRRTVGEKL
;
A
#
# COMPACT_ATOMS: atom_id res chain seq x y z
N MET A 1 -84.15 13.42 -19.57
CA MET A 1 -82.97 13.57 -20.46
C MET A 1 -81.82 12.90 -19.74
N ILE A 2 -81.45 11.68 -20.16
CA ILE A 2 -80.44 10.84 -19.53
C ILE A 2 -79.09 11.22 -20.15
N PHE A 3 -78.15 11.76 -19.36
CA PHE A 3 -76.76 11.90 -19.78
C PHE A 3 -75.99 10.63 -19.40
N LEU A 4 -75.69 9.80 -20.39
CA LEU A 4 -74.71 8.72 -20.26
C LEU A 4 -73.31 9.32 -20.38
N LEU A 5 -72.50 9.20 -19.33
CA LEU A 5 -71.05 9.43 -19.42
C LEU A 5 -70.37 8.13 -19.88
N PRO A 6 -69.47 8.15 -20.86
CA PRO A 6 -68.74 6.95 -21.26
C PRO A 6 -67.64 6.65 -20.23
N SER A 7 -67.66 5.44 -19.64
CA SER A 7 -66.53 4.96 -18.83
C SER A 7 -65.37 4.61 -19.75
N GLN A 8 -64.36 5.47 -19.85
CA GLN A 8 -63.07 5.10 -20.43
C GLN A 8 -62.30 4.25 -19.42
N SER A 9 -62.47 2.93 -19.51
CA SER A 9 -61.54 1.99 -18.89
C SER A 9 -60.23 2.03 -19.69
N SER A 10 -59.19 2.66 -19.13
CA SER A 10 -57.83 2.58 -19.67
C SER A 10 -57.40 1.11 -19.78
N PRO A 11 -56.83 0.67 -20.91
CA PRO A 11 -56.53 -0.74 -21.13
C PRO A 11 -55.49 -1.23 -20.11
N PRO A 12 -55.64 -2.46 -19.56
CA PRO A 12 -54.73 -3.01 -18.55
C PRO A 12 -53.26 -3.04 -19.02
N PHE A 13 -53.05 -3.07 -20.34
CA PHE A 13 -51.73 -2.98 -20.97
C PHE A 13 -50.99 -1.67 -20.68
N PHE A 14 -51.68 -0.55 -20.49
CA PHE A 14 -51.04 0.74 -20.19
C PHE A 14 -50.41 0.74 -18.80
N TYR A 15 -51.10 0.17 -17.81
CA TYR A 15 -50.59 0.04 -16.44
C TYR A 15 -49.44 -0.98 -16.34
N ILE A 16 -49.52 -2.07 -17.10
CA ILE A 16 -48.43 -3.06 -17.18
C ILE A 16 -47.18 -2.42 -17.82
N PHE A 17 -47.34 -1.67 -18.91
CA PHE A 17 -46.23 -0.97 -19.55
C PHE A 17 -45.57 0.06 -18.63
N LEU A 18 -46.37 0.86 -17.91
CA LEU A 18 -45.87 1.80 -16.89
C LEU A 18 -45.12 1.08 -15.75
N LEU A 19 -45.63 -0.05 -15.26
CA LEU A 19 -44.97 -0.85 -14.23
C LEU A 19 -43.64 -1.46 -14.71
N VAL A 20 -43.58 -1.92 -15.96
CA VAL A 20 -42.33 -2.42 -16.56
C VAL A 20 -41.32 -1.28 -16.74
N LEU A 21 -41.76 -0.10 -17.18
CA LEU A 21 -40.89 1.07 -17.33
C LEU A 21 -40.35 1.56 -15.97
N LEU A 22 -41.19 1.57 -14.93
CA LEU A 22 -40.79 1.91 -13.55
C LEU A 22 -39.81 0.89 -12.96
N THR A 23 -40.00 -0.40 -13.21
CA THR A 23 -39.07 -1.44 -12.72
C THR A 23 -37.74 -1.42 -13.47
N VAL A 24 -37.74 -1.21 -14.79
CA VAL A 24 -36.50 -1.09 -15.59
C VAL A 24 -35.71 0.15 -15.19
N THR A 25 -36.37 1.30 -14.97
CA THR A 25 -35.70 2.53 -14.50
C THR A 25 -35.17 2.38 -13.06
N ALA A 26 -35.90 1.72 -12.16
CA ALA A 26 -35.44 1.42 -10.81
C ALA A 26 -34.24 0.46 -10.79
N LEU A 27 -34.25 -0.61 -11.61
CA LEU A 27 -33.11 -1.52 -11.75
C LEU A 27 -31.88 -0.82 -12.37
N SER A 28 -32.09 0.08 -13.34
CA SER A 28 -31.01 0.85 -13.97
C SER A 28 -30.38 1.84 -12.99
N ALA A 29 -31.19 2.46 -12.11
CA ALA A 29 -30.70 3.35 -11.07
C ALA A 29 -29.94 2.59 -9.96
N ALA A 30 -30.38 1.38 -9.62
CA ALA A 30 -29.71 0.51 -8.66
C ALA A 30 -28.34 0.02 -9.18
N ALA A 31 -28.22 -0.23 -10.50
CA ALA A 31 -26.99 -0.68 -11.14
C ALA A 31 -25.86 0.37 -11.19
N THR A 32 -26.14 1.64 -10.88
CA THR A 32 -25.14 2.74 -10.91
C THR A 32 -24.61 3.17 -9.54
N THR A 33 -25.01 2.54 -8.45
CA THR A 33 -24.39 2.80 -7.14
C THR A 33 -23.14 1.95 -6.95
N GLN A 34 -22.18 2.09 -7.86
CA GLN A 34 -20.81 1.70 -7.54
C GLN A 34 -20.35 2.68 -6.46
N SER A 35 -20.50 2.28 -5.19
CA SER A 35 -19.88 2.94 -4.06
C SER A 35 -18.41 3.13 -4.38
N LYS A 36 -18.05 4.31 -4.91
CA LYS A 36 -16.66 4.70 -5.02
C LYS A 36 -16.22 4.83 -3.57
N CYS A 37 -15.43 3.89 -3.06
CA CYS A 37 -14.66 4.09 -1.84
C CYS A 37 -13.87 5.38 -2.04
N LYS A 38 -14.37 6.49 -1.52
CA LYS A 38 -13.83 7.81 -1.80
C LYS A 38 -12.81 8.12 -0.72
N PHE A 39 -11.62 7.54 -0.87
CA PHE A 39 -10.47 7.94 -0.06
C PHE A 39 -10.03 9.34 -0.49
N GLU A 40 -9.85 10.24 0.48
CA GLU A 40 -9.39 11.61 0.22
C GLU A 40 -7.87 11.75 0.37
N ALA A 41 -7.22 10.78 1.03
CA ALA A 41 -5.78 10.72 1.22
C ALA A 41 -5.26 9.29 1.33
N ILE A 42 -3.94 9.15 1.18
CA ILE A 42 -3.20 7.95 1.53
C ILE A 42 -2.09 8.32 2.53
N PHE A 43 -2.04 7.60 3.65
CA PHE A 43 -0.90 7.60 4.56
C PHE A 43 -0.20 6.24 4.48
N ASN A 44 1.04 6.23 4.01
CA ASN A 44 1.76 4.99 3.71
C ASN A 44 2.92 4.75 4.69
N PHE A 45 3.00 3.53 5.19
CA PHE A 45 4.07 3.00 6.04
C PHE A 45 4.73 1.82 5.32
N GLY A 46 6.05 1.77 5.34
CA GLY A 46 6.72 0.77 4.53
C GLY A 46 8.22 0.84 4.48
N ASP A 47 8.75 0.05 3.56
CA ASP A 47 10.15 0.01 3.22
C ASP A 47 10.40 0.46 1.76
N SER A 48 11.47 -0.03 1.14
CA SER A 48 11.82 0.25 -0.24
C SER A 48 10.75 -0.09 -1.27
N ASN A 49 9.83 -0.99 -0.96
CA ASN A 49 8.75 -1.35 -1.87
C ASN A 49 7.71 -0.23 -2.06
N SER A 50 7.69 0.75 -1.16
CA SER A 50 6.75 1.88 -1.21
C SER A 50 7.40 3.25 -0.96
N ASP A 51 8.71 3.34 -0.75
CA ASP A 51 9.45 4.60 -0.58
C ASP A 51 9.44 5.47 -1.85
N THR A 52 8.79 6.64 -1.79
CA THR A 52 8.71 7.62 -2.88
C THR A 52 9.86 8.64 -2.90
N GLY A 53 10.91 8.40 -2.12
CA GLY A 53 12.15 9.18 -2.05
C GLY A 53 12.48 9.76 -0.65
N GLY A 54 11.81 9.27 0.40
CA GLY A 54 12.03 9.69 1.79
C GLY A 54 13.43 9.36 2.29
N PHE A 55 13.98 8.19 1.97
CA PHE A 55 15.34 7.84 2.38
C PHE A 55 16.38 8.82 1.80
N TRP A 56 16.28 9.09 0.50
CA TRP A 56 17.23 9.96 -0.21
C TRP A 56 17.02 11.45 0.05
N ALA A 57 15.88 11.85 0.64
CA ALA A 57 15.71 13.20 1.17
C ALA A 57 16.58 13.46 2.41
N VAL A 58 16.92 12.41 3.17
CA VAL A 58 17.76 12.49 4.37
C VAL A 58 19.22 12.15 4.08
N PHE A 59 19.46 11.11 3.29
CA PHE A 59 20.79 10.58 3.00
C PHE A 59 21.16 10.77 1.52
N PRO A 60 21.28 12.00 1.00
CA PRO A 60 21.29 12.29 -0.44
C PRO A 60 22.49 11.66 -1.17
N ALA A 61 22.21 10.71 -2.08
CA ALA A 61 23.16 10.20 -3.09
C ALA A 61 22.50 9.25 -4.13
N GLN A 62 21.22 9.42 -4.50
CA GLN A 62 20.65 8.51 -5.51
C GLN A 62 21.13 8.87 -6.91
N HIS A 63 21.84 7.94 -7.53
CA HIS A 63 22.17 7.97 -8.95
C HIS A 63 21.25 7.04 -9.75
N GLY A 64 21.27 7.15 -11.08
CA GLY A 64 20.56 6.20 -11.96
C GLY A 64 21.01 4.74 -11.71
N PRO A 65 20.22 3.74 -12.13
CA PRO A 65 19.15 3.80 -13.12
C PRO A 65 17.73 4.04 -12.55
N ASN A 66 17.60 4.19 -11.23
CA ASN A 66 16.31 4.36 -10.59
C ASN A 66 15.56 5.61 -11.10
N GLY A 67 14.27 5.47 -11.38
CA GLY A 67 13.39 6.52 -11.92
C GLY A 67 13.57 6.84 -13.42
N MET A 68 14.57 6.28 -14.10
CA MET A 68 14.91 6.69 -15.47
C MET A 68 13.90 6.27 -16.54
N THR A 69 13.14 5.18 -16.34
CA THR A 69 12.15 4.72 -17.33
C THR A 69 10.89 5.56 -17.34
N PHE A 70 10.32 5.88 -16.16
CA PHE A 70 9.06 6.66 -16.08
C PHE A 70 9.31 8.16 -15.85
N PHE A 71 10.11 8.51 -14.83
CA PHE A 71 10.32 9.90 -14.42
C PHE A 71 11.44 10.61 -15.17
N LYS A 72 12.25 9.85 -15.92
CA LYS A 72 13.42 10.32 -16.69
C LYS A 72 14.51 10.99 -15.84
N LYS A 73 14.49 10.77 -14.53
CA LYS A 73 15.50 11.23 -13.57
C LYS A 73 15.45 10.37 -12.29
N PRO A 74 16.53 10.35 -11.48
CA PRO A 74 16.48 9.81 -10.12
C PRO A 74 15.40 10.49 -9.27
N THR A 75 14.63 9.69 -8.54
CA THR A 75 13.48 10.14 -7.73
C THR A 75 13.51 9.66 -6.28
N GLY A 76 14.55 8.92 -5.91
CA GLY A 76 14.69 8.27 -4.61
C GLY A 76 13.98 6.91 -4.51
N ARG A 77 13.35 6.41 -5.58
CA ARG A 77 12.58 5.17 -5.59
C ARG A 77 13.48 3.95 -5.87
N ALA A 78 13.22 2.79 -5.28
CA ALA A 78 13.96 1.55 -5.56
C ALA A 78 13.44 0.81 -6.82
N THR A 79 13.19 1.55 -7.89
CA THR A 79 12.68 1.03 -9.17
C THR A 79 13.04 2.00 -10.30
N ASP A 80 13.02 1.56 -11.56
CA ASP A 80 13.22 2.41 -12.73
C ASP A 80 12.01 3.33 -13.04
N GLY A 81 10.91 3.21 -12.29
CA GLY A 81 9.72 4.03 -12.48
C GLY A 81 8.76 4.08 -11.29
N ARG A 82 7.52 3.67 -11.52
CA ARG A 82 6.42 3.74 -10.53
C ARG A 82 6.46 2.57 -9.55
N LEU A 83 5.99 2.82 -8.33
CA LEU A 83 5.76 1.84 -7.27
C LEU A 83 4.31 1.37 -7.28
N ILE A 84 4.03 0.24 -6.62
CA ILE A 84 2.65 -0.24 -6.39
C ILE A 84 1.78 0.87 -5.77
N LEU A 85 2.35 1.65 -4.85
CA LEU A 85 1.69 2.81 -4.22
C LEU A 85 1.15 3.81 -5.24
N ASP A 86 1.88 4.10 -6.33
CA ASP A 86 1.41 5.05 -7.34
C ASP A 86 0.20 4.52 -8.12
N PHE A 87 0.19 3.21 -8.39
CA PHE A 87 -0.94 2.58 -9.07
C PHE A 87 -2.17 2.53 -8.17
N LEU A 88 -1.98 2.29 -6.87
CA LEU A 88 -3.05 2.35 -5.87
C LEU A 88 -3.59 3.78 -5.71
N ALA A 89 -2.73 4.79 -5.63
CA ALA A 89 -3.17 6.19 -5.57
C ALA A 89 -3.98 6.57 -6.81
N ASN A 90 -3.48 6.24 -8.00
CA ASN A 90 -4.19 6.50 -9.25
C ASN A 90 -5.55 5.78 -9.34
N SER A 91 -5.65 4.54 -8.83
CA SER A 91 -6.90 3.76 -8.91
C SER A 91 -8.02 4.35 -8.04
N VAL A 92 -7.66 5.09 -6.98
CA VAL A 92 -8.60 5.82 -6.12
C VAL A 92 -8.70 7.31 -6.47
N GLY A 93 -8.07 7.75 -7.58
CA GLY A 93 -8.15 9.12 -8.09
C GLY A 93 -7.29 10.14 -7.34
N LEU A 94 -6.25 9.69 -6.64
CA LEU A 94 -5.30 10.54 -5.90
C LEU A 94 -3.98 10.72 -6.66
N PRO A 95 -3.27 11.85 -6.45
CA PRO A 95 -1.95 12.08 -7.03
C PRO A 95 -0.88 11.19 -6.38
N PHE A 96 0.36 11.26 -6.89
CA PHE A 96 1.49 10.61 -6.22
C PHE A 96 1.73 11.19 -4.83
N ILE A 97 2.00 10.29 -3.88
CA ILE A 97 2.12 10.65 -2.46
C ILE A 97 3.55 11.13 -2.15
N SER A 98 3.64 12.33 -1.61
CA SER A 98 4.91 12.96 -1.24
C SER A 98 5.56 12.26 -0.05
N PRO A 99 6.88 12.03 -0.07
CA PRO A 99 7.59 11.51 1.10
C PRO A 99 7.64 12.56 2.21
N TYR A 100 7.30 12.17 3.43
CA TYR A 100 7.25 13.04 4.61
C TYR A 100 8.58 13.78 4.85
N MET A 101 9.70 13.09 4.66
CA MET A 101 11.04 13.63 4.92
C MET A 101 11.55 14.62 3.86
N LYS A 102 10.79 14.86 2.79
CA LYS A 102 11.19 15.80 1.75
C LYS A 102 10.56 17.17 2.03
N ALA A 103 11.42 18.18 2.24
CA ALA A 103 10.97 19.53 2.51
C ALA A 103 10.47 20.25 1.24
N ILE A 104 11.33 20.40 0.22
CA ILE A 104 11.04 21.24 -0.95
C ILE A 104 10.21 20.46 -1.98
N GLY A 105 9.08 21.05 -2.38
CA GLY A 105 8.22 20.52 -3.46
C GLY A 105 7.39 19.30 -3.06
N SER A 106 7.15 19.12 -1.77
CA SER A 106 6.18 18.15 -1.27
C SER A 106 4.79 18.76 -1.22
N ASP A 107 3.79 17.96 -1.58
CA ASP A 107 2.37 18.26 -1.43
C ASP A 107 1.75 17.17 -0.55
N PHE A 108 1.23 17.56 0.61
CA PHE A 108 0.63 16.67 1.61
C PHE A 108 -0.89 16.78 1.66
N LYS A 109 -1.52 17.54 0.74
CA LYS A 109 -2.98 17.73 0.70
C LYS A 109 -3.75 16.41 0.63
N HIS A 110 -3.14 15.39 0.03
CA HIS A 110 -3.71 14.05 -0.14
C HIS A 110 -2.94 12.98 0.65
N GLY A 111 -2.32 13.38 1.77
CA GLY A 111 -1.60 12.49 2.67
C GLY A 111 -0.08 12.50 2.46
N ALA A 112 0.60 11.59 3.17
CA ALA A 112 2.06 11.56 3.24
C ALA A 112 2.58 10.13 3.26
N ASN A 113 3.77 9.94 2.69
CA ASN A 113 4.46 8.67 2.69
C ASN A 113 5.61 8.67 3.71
N PHE A 114 5.50 7.83 4.73
CA PHE A 114 6.49 7.66 5.79
C PHE A 114 7.48 6.52 5.49
N ALA A 115 7.24 5.72 4.45
CA ALA A 115 8.13 4.64 4.07
C ALA A 115 9.54 5.12 3.70
N THR A 116 10.57 4.38 4.11
CA THR A 116 11.96 4.63 3.70
C THR A 116 12.67 3.34 3.29
N LEU A 117 13.62 3.42 2.35
CA LEU A 117 14.45 2.27 1.96
C LEU A 117 15.00 1.51 3.18
N ALA A 118 15.07 0.18 3.08
CA ALA A 118 15.66 -0.69 4.11
C ALA A 118 15.05 -0.55 5.53
N SER A 119 13.83 -0.03 5.66
CA SER A 119 13.14 0.05 6.96
C SER A 119 12.76 -1.32 7.47
N THR A 120 12.97 -1.53 8.77
CA THR A 120 12.49 -2.68 9.54
C THR A 120 11.26 -2.31 10.37
N VAL A 121 10.49 -3.30 10.81
CA VAL A 121 9.45 -3.12 11.81
C VAL A 121 10.08 -2.90 13.18
N LEU A 122 10.99 -3.79 13.56
CA LEU A 122 11.71 -3.70 14.82
C LEU A 122 12.77 -2.60 14.73
N LEU A 123 12.99 -1.90 15.84
CA LEU A 123 14.05 -0.90 15.91
C LEU A 123 15.41 -1.60 15.75
N PRO A 124 16.23 -1.22 14.75
CA PRO A 124 17.51 -1.86 14.54
C PRO A 124 18.51 -1.49 15.64
N ASN A 125 19.23 -2.49 16.18
CA ASN A 125 20.38 -2.28 17.06
C ASN A 125 21.68 -2.18 16.24
N THR A 126 21.67 -1.32 15.23
CA THR A 126 22.77 -1.09 14.28
C THR A 126 22.57 0.26 13.62
N SER A 127 23.48 0.66 12.72
CA SER A 127 23.37 1.89 11.96
C SER A 127 23.37 1.62 10.46
N LEU A 128 22.85 2.60 9.72
CA LEU A 128 22.88 2.61 8.26
C LEU A 128 24.29 2.35 7.71
N PHE A 129 25.32 2.91 8.34
CA PHE A 129 26.69 2.81 7.86
C PHE A 129 27.36 1.46 8.18
N VAL A 130 26.75 0.62 9.02
CA VAL A 130 27.27 -0.71 9.37
C VAL A 130 26.58 -1.81 8.58
N THR A 131 25.24 -1.77 8.49
CA THR A 131 24.44 -2.86 7.90
C THR A 131 23.57 -2.43 6.73
N GLY A 132 23.50 -1.13 6.42
CA GLY A 132 22.58 -0.62 5.40
C GLY A 132 21.12 -0.52 5.88
N ILE A 133 20.81 -0.88 7.12
CA ILE A 133 19.45 -0.80 7.67
C ILE A 133 19.10 0.65 8.01
N SER A 134 17.91 1.06 7.59
CA SER A 134 17.42 2.43 7.83
C SER A 134 17.13 2.66 9.31
N PRO A 135 17.49 3.82 9.88
CA PRO A 135 17.10 4.19 11.23
C PRO A 135 15.59 4.47 11.35
N PHE A 136 14.87 4.62 10.23
CA PHE A 136 13.44 4.94 10.19
C PHE A 136 12.57 3.67 10.23
N SER A 137 12.69 2.91 11.33
CA SER A 137 11.84 1.75 11.60
C SER A 137 10.35 2.10 11.68
N LEU A 138 9.45 1.11 11.67
CA LEU A 138 8.00 1.35 11.75
C LEU A 138 7.60 2.24 12.94
N ALA A 139 8.25 2.07 14.10
CA ALA A 139 8.00 2.91 15.26
C ALA A 139 8.36 4.38 15.01
N ILE A 140 9.44 4.64 14.26
CA ILE A 140 9.83 5.99 13.86
C ILE A 140 8.87 6.55 12.82
N GLN A 141 8.44 5.75 11.84
CA GLN A 141 7.43 6.17 10.86
C GLN A 141 6.10 6.53 11.53
N LEU A 142 5.68 5.78 12.56
CA LEU A 142 4.52 6.12 13.39
C LEU A 142 4.71 7.48 14.10
N ASN A 143 5.89 7.72 14.67
CA ASN A 143 6.18 9.00 15.32
C ASN A 143 6.17 10.17 14.33
N GLN A 144 6.65 9.97 13.10
CA GLN A 144 6.55 10.94 12.03
C GLN A 144 5.10 11.25 11.67
N MET A 145 4.21 10.24 11.62
CA MET A 145 2.78 10.48 11.42
C MET A 145 2.15 11.24 12.59
N LYS A 146 2.48 10.87 13.84
CA LYS A 146 1.99 11.56 15.05
C LYS A 146 2.38 13.04 15.02
N GLU A 147 3.63 13.33 14.70
CA GLU A 147 4.12 14.71 14.54
C GLU A 147 3.41 15.42 13.38
N PHE A 148 3.29 14.77 12.22
CA PHE A 148 2.57 15.34 11.07
C PHE A 148 1.14 15.75 11.43
N LYS A 149 0.40 14.86 12.11
CA LYS A 149 -0.97 15.15 12.55
C LYS A 149 -1.01 16.31 13.55
N LEU A 150 -0.13 16.30 14.54
CA LEU A 150 -0.03 17.39 15.52
C LEU A 150 0.19 18.73 14.82
N ARG A 151 1.11 18.81 13.87
CA ARG A 151 1.40 20.03 13.10
C ARG A 151 0.24 20.50 12.25
N VAL A 152 -0.51 19.57 11.64
CA VAL A 152 -1.76 19.91 10.92
C VAL A 152 -2.76 20.51 11.90
N ASP A 153 -3.00 19.89 13.05
CA ASP A 153 -3.96 20.39 14.04
C ASP A 153 -3.53 21.76 14.62
N GLU A 154 -2.25 21.97 14.93
CA GLU A 154 -1.67 23.25 15.37
C GLU A 154 -1.87 24.35 14.32
N PHE A 155 -1.63 24.05 13.04
CA PHE A 155 -1.79 25.00 11.95
C PHE A 155 -3.22 25.52 11.87
N TYR A 156 -4.23 24.64 11.94
CA TYR A 156 -5.64 25.04 11.87
C TYR A 156 -6.17 25.64 13.18
N SER A 157 -5.59 25.32 14.33
CA SER A 157 -5.97 25.90 15.63
C SER A 157 -5.42 27.32 15.84
N SER A 158 -4.23 27.61 15.31
CA SER A 158 -3.55 28.92 15.46
C SER A 158 -3.94 29.94 14.39
N SER A 159 -4.50 29.49 13.26
CA SER A 159 -4.89 30.36 12.16
C SER A 159 -6.25 31.06 12.42
N SER A 160 -6.26 32.11 13.23
CA SER A 160 -7.33 33.11 13.19
C SER A 160 -7.22 33.92 11.89
N SER A 161 -7.97 33.53 10.87
CA SER A 161 -8.32 34.33 9.69
C SER A 161 -7.24 34.73 8.66
N PHE A 162 -5.94 34.47 8.81
CA PHE A 162 -4.95 34.91 7.79
C PHE A 162 -3.81 33.92 7.54
N SER A 163 -4.01 32.99 6.61
CA SER A 163 -3.04 32.67 5.55
C SER A 163 -3.60 31.60 4.62
N LYS A 164 -4.22 32.03 3.52
CA LYS A 164 -4.55 31.22 2.33
C LYS A 164 -3.29 30.67 1.61
N GLY A 165 -2.16 30.56 2.29
CA GLY A 165 -0.82 30.44 1.71
C GLY A 165 -0.19 29.05 1.73
N TRP A 166 -0.65 28.14 2.60
CA TRP A 166 -0.15 26.76 2.63
C TRP A 166 -1.18 25.81 2.03
N SER A 167 -1.31 25.83 0.69
CA SER A 167 -2.20 24.97 -0.09
C SER A 167 -1.83 23.48 -0.06
N GLN A 168 -0.72 23.12 0.60
CA GLN A 168 -0.09 21.81 0.58
C GLN A 168 -0.34 20.97 1.84
N LEU A 169 -1.00 21.52 2.88
CA LEU A 169 -1.42 20.76 4.05
C LEU A 169 -2.87 20.28 3.90
N PRO A 170 -3.21 19.06 4.37
CA PRO A 170 -4.58 18.57 4.30
C PRO A 170 -5.44 19.20 5.40
N PRO A 171 -6.78 19.22 5.24
CA PRO A 171 -7.69 19.58 6.33
C PRO A 171 -7.65 18.52 7.46
N PRO A 172 -7.95 18.88 8.72
CA PRO A 172 -7.84 17.96 9.86
C PRO A 172 -8.76 16.72 9.80
N ASP A 173 -9.90 16.80 9.12
CA ASP A 173 -10.83 15.67 8.98
C ASP A 173 -10.32 14.57 8.04
N ILE A 174 -9.22 14.82 7.30
CA ILE A 174 -8.69 13.89 6.31
C ILE A 174 -8.26 12.54 6.92
N PHE A 175 -7.84 12.54 8.19
CA PHE A 175 -7.32 11.33 8.86
C PHE A 175 -8.39 10.24 8.99
N GLY A 176 -9.66 10.62 9.19
CA GLY A 176 -10.78 9.67 9.19
C GLY A 176 -11.18 9.16 7.80
N LYS A 177 -10.72 9.84 6.74
CA LYS A 177 -11.09 9.57 5.34
C LYS A 177 -9.95 8.99 4.50
N ALA A 178 -8.84 8.67 5.15
CA ALA A 178 -7.63 8.21 4.50
C ALA A 178 -7.56 6.68 4.40
N LEU A 179 -6.85 6.20 3.38
CA LEU A 179 -6.38 4.83 3.29
C LEU A 179 -4.98 4.73 3.91
N TYR A 180 -4.85 3.87 4.92
CA TYR A 180 -3.58 3.60 5.60
C TYR A 180 -2.96 2.33 5.04
N ILE A 181 -1.81 2.46 4.38
CA ILE A 181 -1.15 1.31 3.73
C ILE A 181 0.06 0.88 4.56
N PHE A 182 0.17 -0.42 4.81
CA PHE A 182 1.31 -1.05 5.48
C PHE A 182 1.91 -2.09 4.54
N TYR A 183 3.14 -1.87 4.10
CA TYR A 183 3.93 -2.87 3.38
C TYR A 183 5.37 -2.87 3.90
N ILE A 184 5.57 -3.62 4.99
CA ILE A 184 6.80 -3.65 5.79
C ILE A 184 6.99 -5.03 6.45
N GLY A 185 8.20 -5.28 6.94
CA GLY A 185 8.59 -6.53 7.64
C GLY A 185 9.56 -7.40 6.85
N GLN A 186 9.71 -7.12 5.55
CA GLN A 186 10.63 -7.87 4.68
C GLN A 186 12.08 -7.74 5.17
N ASN A 187 12.52 -6.54 5.56
CA ASN A 187 13.91 -6.33 6.00
C ASN A 187 14.19 -7.00 7.35
N ASP A 188 13.21 -7.14 8.24
CA ASP A 188 13.35 -7.92 9.48
C ASP A 188 13.62 -9.39 9.14
N PHE A 189 13.00 -9.91 8.08
CA PHE A 189 13.26 -11.26 7.59
C PHE A 189 14.63 -11.35 6.91
N THR A 190 14.93 -10.47 5.95
CA THR A 190 16.06 -10.67 5.03
C THR A 190 17.41 -10.23 5.56
N SER A 191 17.46 -9.21 6.43
CA SER A 191 18.72 -8.56 6.84
C SER A 191 19.67 -9.49 7.62
N ASN A 192 19.13 -10.41 8.41
CA ASN A 192 19.93 -11.29 9.27
C ASN A 192 20.08 -12.72 8.75
N LEU A 193 19.48 -13.08 7.59
CA LEU A 193 19.51 -14.47 7.09
C LEU A 193 20.93 -15.04 6.99
N LYS A 194 21.89 -14.22 6.52
CA LYS A 194 23.29 -14.64 6.41
C LYS A 194 23.96 -14.88 7.76
N ALA A 195 23.56 -14.16 8.80
CA ALA A 195 24.19 -14.20 10.11
C ALA A 195 23.62 -15.30 11.01
N ILE A 196 22.29 -15.48 11.02
CA ILE A 196 21.60 -16.35 11.98
C ILE A 196 20.77 -17.45 11.34
N GLY A 197 20.72 -17.50 10.00
CA GLY A 197 19.93 -18.47 9.26
C GLY A 197 18.42 -18.29 9.42
N ILE A 198 17.66 -19.14 8.73
CA ILE A 198 16.20 -19.06 8.73
C ILE A 198 15.58 -19.37 10.09
N GLU A 199 16.15 -20.32 10.83
CA GLU A 199 15.68 -20.69 12.16
C GLU A 199 15.81 -19.53 13.16
N GLY A 200 16.94 -18.81 13.12
CA GLY A 200 17.17 -17.65 13.97
C GLY A 200 16.21 -16.49 13.64
N VAL A 201 16.00 -16.22 12.35
CA VAL A 201 15.03 -15.19 11.92
C VAL A 201 13.62 -15.50 12.41
N ASN A 202 13.18 -16.76 12.28
CA ASN A 202 11.84 -17.20 12.68
C ASN A 202 11.53 -16.96 14.16
N GLN A 203 12.54 -16.88 15.04
CA GLN A 203 12.33 -16.66 16.48
C GLN A 203 11.72 -15.31 16.80
N TYR A 204 12.02 -14.25 16.04
CA TYR A 204 11.52 -12.90 16.31
C TYR A 204 10.42 -12.43 15.36
N LEU A 205 10.08 -13.18 14.32
CA LEU A 205 8.97 -12.85 13.41
C LEU A 205 7.61 -12.68 14.11
N PRO A 206 7.26 -13.40 15.19
CA PRO A 206 6.05 -13.10 15.97
C PRO A 206 6.05 -11.67 16.55
N GLN A 207 7.21 -11.17 16.97
CA GLN A 207 7.35 -9.81 17.50
C GLN A 207 7.16 -8.76 16.40
N VAL A 208 7.66 -9.03 15.19
CA VAL A 208 7.42 -8.21 13.99
C VAL A 208 5.91 -8.08 13.74
N VAL A 209 5.18 -9.19 13.72
CA VAL A 209 3.71 -9.17 13.56
C VAL A 209 3.04 -8.35 14.66
N SER A 210 3.40 -8.59 15.93
CA SER A 210 2.83 -7.85 17.07
C SER A 210 3.00 -6.34 16.90
N GLN A 211 4.19 -5.88 16.53
CA GLN A 211 4.49 -4.46 16.39
C GLN A 211 3.75 -3.80 15.22
N ILE A 212 3.52 -4.53 14.11
CA ILE A 212 2.64 -4.06 13.02
C ILE A 212 1.22 -3.84 13.55
N ILE A 213 0.67 -4.82 14.27
CA ILE A 213 -0.69 -4.75 14.83
C ILE A 213 -0.81 -3.61 15.85
N ASP A 214 0.17 -3.44 16.72
CA ASP A 214 0.17 -2.35 17.70
C ASP A 214 0.28 -0.98 17.03
N THR A 215 1.05 -0.87 15.94
CA THR A 215 1.10 0.36 15.13
C THR A 215 -0.27 0.66 14.49
N ILE A 216 -0.97 -0.35 13.97
CA ILE A 216 -2.33 -0.18 13.44
C ILE A 216 -3.29 0.32 14.52
N LYS A 217 -3.23 -0.26 15.74
CA LYS A 217 -4.04 0.22 16.87
C LYS A 217 -3.75 1.67 17.23
N GLU A 218 -2.47 2.07 17.20
CA GLU A 218 -2.09 3.46 17.44
C GLU A 218 -2.61 4.41 16.36
N VAL A 219 -2.51 4.03 15.08
CA VAL A 219 -3.09 4.82 13.98
C VAL A 219 -4.61 4.90 14.08
N TYR A 220 -5.27 3.83 14.52
CA TYR A 220 -6.71 3.84 14.81
C TYR A 220 -7.09 4.83 15.91
N LYS A 221 -6.31 4.89 17.01
CA LYS A 221 -6.50 5.90 18.07
C LYS A 221 -6.32 7.34 17.57
N LEU A 222 -5.55 7.55 16.51
CA LEU A 222 -5.36 8.85 15.85
C LEU A 222 -6.50 9.19 14.88
N GLY A 223 -7.51 8.33 14.77
CA GLY A 223 -8.69 8.53 13.91
C GLY A 223 -8.65 7.79 12.59
N GLY A 224 -7.62 6.97 12.33
CA GLY A 224 -7.54 6.19 11.09
C GLY A 224 -8.54 5.03 11.06
N GLU A 225 -9.33 4.92 9.99
CA GLU A 225 -10.43 3.92 9.92
C GLU A 225 -10.22 2.83 8.88
N THR A 226 -9.47 3.06 7.79
CA THR A 226 -9.29 2.06 6.73
C THR A 226 -7.83 1.70 6.51
N PHE A 227 -7.51 0.42 6.66
CA PHE A 227 -6.16 -0.13 6.61
C PHE A 227 -6.04 -1.17 5.50
N LEU A 228 -5.00 -1.05 4.68
CA LEU A 228 -4.58 -2.06 3.72
C LEU A 228 -3.21 -2.60 4.14
N VAL A 229 -3.16 -3.85 4.56
CA VAL A 229 -1.95 -4.50 5.04
C VAL A 229 -1.52 -5.53 4.01
N MET A 230 -0.41 -5.25 3.35
CA MET A 230 0.20 -6.10 2.33
C MET A 230 1.12 -7.12 3.01
N ASN A 231 0.91 -8.40 2.73
CA ASN A 231 1.74 -9.46 3.28
C ASN A 231 3.13 -9.51 2.60
N MET A 232 4.04 -10.29 3.16
CA MET A 232 5.42 -10.39 2.66
C MET A 232 5.47 -11.16 1.34
N ALA A 233 6.08 -10.56 0.33
CA ALA A 233 6.39 -11.17 -0.96
C ALA A 233 7.19 -12.48 -0.82
N PRO A 234 7.23 -13.35 -1.85
CA PRO A 234 8.00 -14.60 -1.82
C PRO A 234 9.50 -14.33 -1.91
N VAL A 235 10.12 -13.92 -0.79
CA VAL A 235 11.53 -13.51 -0.74
C VAL A 235 12.49 -14.62 -1.13
N GLY A 236 12.09 -15.89 -1.00
CA GLY A 236 12.89 -17.03 -1.43
C GLY A 236 13.14 -17.06 -2.95
N CYS A 237 12.39 -16.27 -3.72
CA CYS A 237 12.57 -16.11 -5.16
C CYS A 237 13.50 -14.93 -5.52
N TYR A 238 14.05 -14.20 -4.55
CA TYR A 238 14.85 -13.01 -4.84
C TYR A 238 16.24 -13.39 -5.35
N PRO A 239 16.67 -12.87 -6.52
CA PRO A 239 18.00 -13.16 -7.07
C PRO A 239 19.14 -12.86 -6.11
N ALA A 240 19.02 -11.77 -5.34
CA ALA A 240 20.03 -11.39 -4.36
C ALA A 240 20.24 -12.47 -3.28
N LEU A 241 19.16 -13.07 -2.77
CA LEU A 241 19.27 -14.13 -1.76
C LEU A 241 19.82 -15.43 -2.36
N LEU A 242 19.38 -15.78 -3.57
CA LEU A 242 19.87 -16.97 -4.28
C LEU A 242 21.38 -16.92 -4.52
N VAL A 243 21.93 -15.73 -4.78
CA VAL A 243 23.38 -15.54 -4.98
C VAL A 243 24.15 -15.48 -3.65
N GLN A 244 23.59 -14.85 -2.62
CA GLN A 244 24.34 -14.51 -1.40
C GLN A 244 24.29 -15.58 -0.32
N LEU A 245 23.25 -16.43 -0.31
CA LEU A 245 23.03 -17.39 0.76
C LEU A 245 23.50 -18.80 0.35
N PRO A 246 24.22 -19.50 1.24
CA PRO A 246 24.61 -20.87 0.99
C PRO A 246 23.36 -21.77 0.93
N HIS A 247 23.31 -22.65 -0.05
CA HIS A 247 22.17 -23.53 -0.24
C HIS A 247 22.52 -24.85 -0.91
N LYS A 248 21.64 -25.83 -0.75
CA LYS A 248 21.68 -27.11 -1.45
C LYS A 248 20.71 -27.05 -2.62
N SER A 249 21.01 -27.75 -3.71
CA SER A 249 20.10 -27.89 -4.85
C SER A 249 18.74 -28.48 -4.45
N SER A 250 18.69 -29.29 -3.39
CA SER A 250 17.46 -29.85 -2.83
C SER A 250 16.52 -28.82 -2.18
N ASP A 251 17.00 -27.61 -1.88
CA ASP A 251 16.20 -26.53 -1.30
C ASP A 251 15.71 -25.53 -2.36
N ILE A 252 15.87 -25.86 -3.63
CA ILE A 252 15.40 -25.05 -4.76
C ILE A 252 14.23 -25.77 -5.43
N ASP A 253 13.10 -25.08 -5.60
CA ASP A 253 11.96 -25.60 -6.33
C ASP A 253 12.18 -25.55 -7.85
N GLN A 254 11.27 -26.15 -8.62
CA GLN A 254 11.34 -26.17 -10.08
C GLN A 254 11.31 -24.78 -10.75
N TYR A 255 11.01 -23.72 -10.00
CA TYR A 255 10.95 -22.34 -10.48
C TYR A 255 12.17 -21.51 -10.05
N GLY A 256 13.14 -22.14 -9.37
CA GLY A 256 14.36 -21.48 -8.92
C GLY A 256 14.22 -20.72 -7.60
N CYS A 257 13.17 -20.97 -6.81
CA CYS A 257 12.96 -20.33 -5.53
C CYS A 257 13.38 -21.23 -4.36
N PHE A 258 13.85 -20.62 -3.27
CA PHE A 258 14.09 -21.33 -2.01
C PHE A 258 12.80 -21.89 -1.41
N ILE A 259 12.78 -23.21 -1.17
CA ILE A 259 11.65 -23.91 -0.54
C ILE A 259 11.54 -23.51 0.93
N SER A 260 12.63 -23.64 1.69
CA SER A 260 12.65 -23.38 3.13
C SER A 260 12.30 -21.92 3.48
N TYR A 261 12.81 -20.95 2.70
CA TYR A 261 12.57 -19.52 2.93
C TYR A 261 11.13 -19.14 2.58
N ASN A 262 10.59 -19.60 1.44
CA ASN A 262 9.19 -19.32 1.09
C ASN A 262 8.21 -20.02 2.05
N LYS A 263 8.58 -21.17 2.63
CA LYS A 263 7.80 -21.79 3.71
C LYS A 263 7.74 -20.86 4.93
N ALA A 264 8.88 -20.34 5.38
CA ALA A 264 8.92 -19.43 6.53
C ALA A 264 8.15 -18.11 6.26
N VAL A 265 8.21 -17.58 5.04
CA VAL A 265 7.37 -16.45 4.62
C VAL A 265 5.89 -16.80 4.69
N THR A 266 5.50 -18.00 4.27
CA THR A 266 4.10 -18.46 4.36
C THR A 266 3.64 -18.55 5.81
N ASP A 267 4.48 -19.11 6.69
CA ASP A 267 4.21 -19.19 8.13
C ASP A 267 4.04 -17.78 8.74
N TYR A 268 4.92 -16.83 8.39
CA TYR A 268 4.80 -15.42 8.78
C TYR A 268 3.50 -14.78 8.28
N ASN A 269 3.17 -14.96 7.00
CA ASN A 269 1.98 -14.39 6.38
C ASN A 269 0.69 -14.94 6.99
N ALA A 270 0.68 -16.20 7.41
CA ALA A 270 -0.42 -16.81 8.13
C ALA A 270 -0.58 -16.22 9.55
N MET A 271 0.54 -16.01 10.27
CA MET A 271 0.52 -15.31 11.57
C MET A 271 -0.03 -13.89 11.43
N LEU A 272 0.47 -13.11 10.46
CA LEU A 272 0.01 -11.74 10.22
C LEU A 272 -1.49 -11.70 9.92
N LYS A 273 -1.99 -12.58 9.04
CA LYS A 273 -3.42 -12.66 8.71
C LYS A 273 -4.26 -12.94 9.96
N LYS A 274 -3.85 -13.92 10.77
CA LYS A 274 -4.54 -14.30 12.01
C LYS A 274 -4.59 -13.17 13.03
N GLU A 275 -3.50 -12.44 13.23
CA GLU A 275 -3.49 -11.31 14.17
C GLU A 275 -4.29 -10.11 13.64
N LEU A 276 -4.34 -9.89 12.32
CA LEU A 276 -5.23 -8.87 11.73
C LEU A 276 -6.71 -9.22 11.92
N GLU A 277 -7.09 -10.49 11.77
CA GLU A 277 -8.45 -10.97 12.03
C GLU A 277 -8.85 -10.74 13.50
N ARG A 278 -7.93 -11.01 14.44
CA ARG A 278 -8.13 -10.68 15.87
C ARG A 278 -8.23 -9.19 16.10
N ALA A 279 -7.34 -8.39 15.51
CA ALA A 279 -7.37 -6.94 15.64
C ALA A 279 -8.70 -6.35 15.14
N ARG A 280 -9.24 -6.87 14.03
CA ARG A 280 -10.54 -6.46 13.50
C ARG A 280 -11.67 -6.64 14.53
N SER A 281 -11.63 -7.68 15.36
CA SER A 281 -12.67 -7.94 16.37
C SER A 281 -12.69 -6.92 17.52
N VAL A 282 -11.59 -6.19 17.75
CA VAL A 282 -11.45 -5.21 18.84
C VAL A 282 -11.39 -3.76 18.35
N LEU A 283 -11.46 -3.54 17.03
CA LEU A 283 -11.44 -2.22 16.39
C LEU A 283 -12.78 -1.97 15.66
N PRO A 284 -13.85 -1.59 16.39
CA PRO A 284 -15.23 -1.68 15.91
C PRO A 284 -15.58 -0.79 14.70
N LYS A 285 -14.79 0.26 14.42
CA LYS A 285 -14.97 1.14 13.26
C LYS A 285 -13.95 0.89 12.15
N ALA A 286 -12.98 0.02 12.38
CA ALA A 286 -11.87 -0.14 11.46
C ALA A 286 -12.17 -1.17 10.36
N SER A 287 -11.91 -0.79 9.11
CA SER A 287 -11.80 -1.70 7.98
C SER A 287 -10.34 -2.13 7.84
N LEU A 288 -10.02 -3.37 8.23
CA LEU A 288 -8.67 -3.94 8.08
C LEU A 288 -8.65 -4.91 6.89
N VAL A 289 -8.03 -4.55 5.78
CA VAL A 289 -7.93 -5.38 4.57
C VAL A 289 -6.57 -6.05 4.52
N TYR A 290 -6.55 -7.38 4.52
CA TYR A 290 -5.35 -8.17 4.24
C TYR A 290 -5.19 -8.34 2.73
N PHE A 291 -4.04 -7.95 2.18
CA PHE A 291 -3.73 -8.08 0.76
C PHE A 291 -2.63 -9.11 0.54
N ASP A 292 -2.96 -10.16 -0.21
CA ASP A 292 -2.06 -11.29 -0.46
C ASP A 292 -1.10 -11.02 -1.63
N THR A 293 -0.15 -10.13 -1.39
CA THR A 293 0.96 -9.82 -2.30
C THR A 293 1.80 -11.07 -2.62
N HIS A 294 1.97 -11.96 -1.65
CA HIS A 294 2.77 -13.18 -1.78
C HIS A 294 2.29 -14.05 -2.94
N SER A 295 1.02 -14.44 -2.90
CA SER A 295 0.44 -15.35 -3.90
C SER A 295 0.47 -14.73 -5.29
N ILE A 296 0.17 -13.43 -5.40
CA ILE A 296 0.20 -12.69 -6.67
C ILE A 296 1.61 -12.70 -7.26
N LEU A 297 2.63 -12.30 -6.50
CA LEU A 297 4.01 -12.24 -7.00
C LEU A 297 4.57 -13.64 -7.26
N LEU A 298 4.25 -14.62 -6.43
CA LEU A 298 4.68 -16.00 -6.64
C LEU A 298 4.11 -16.56 -7.94
N GLN A 299 2.83 -16.27 -8.25
CA GLN A 299 2.23 -16.66 -9.52
C GLN A 299 2.94 -16.01 -10.72
N LEU A 300 3.34 -14.75 -10.62
CA LEU A 300 4.12 -14.07 -11.66
C LEU A 300 5.48 -14.73 -11.87
N PHE A 301 6.17 -15.11 -10.79
CA PHE A 301 7.47 -15.79 -10.88
C PHE A 301 7.36 -17.19 -11.47
N ARG A 302 6.30 -17.93 -11.15
CA ARG A 302 6.05 -19.29 -11.68
C ARG A 302 5.60 -19.29 -13.14
N HIS A 303 4.93 -18.22 -13.58
CA HIS A 303 4.33 -18.13 -14.91
C HIS A 303 4.64 -16.81 -15.63
N PRO A 304 5.92 -16.52 -15.91
CA PRO A 304 6.35 -15.23 -16.48
C PRO A 304 5.73 -14.95 -17.85
N ASN A 305 5.35 -15.99 -18.61
CA ASN A 305 4.79 -15.88 -19.96
C ASN A 305 3.26 -15.76 -19.98
N SER A 306 2.59 -16.08 -18.87
CA SER A 306 1.12 -16.00 -18.75
C SER A 306 0.63 -14.57 -18.49
N THR A 307 1.55 -13.73 -18.04
CA THR A 307 1.34 -12.30 -17.86
C THR A 307 2.15 -11.56 -18.92
N HIS A 308 1.70 -10.38 -19.34
CA HIS A 308 2.34 -9.60 -20.42
C HIS A 308 3.79 -9.12 -20.09
N ILE A 309 4.44 -9.67 -19.07
CA ILE A 309 5.81 -9.34 -18.62
C ILE A 309 6.82 -9.59 -19.76
N ASP A 310 6.65 -10.65 -20.54
CA ASP A 310 7.54 -10.95 -21.68
C ASP A 310 7.35 -10.02 -22.89
N SER A 311 6.16 -9.42 -23.05
CA SER A 311 5.92 -8.43 -24.10
C SER A 311 6.75 -7.15 -23.91
N LEU A 312 7.09 -6.82 -22.66
CA LEU A 312 7.97 -5.69 -22.33
C LEU A 312 9.45 -6.00 -22.60
N ARG A 313 9.86 -7.27 -22.51
CA ARG A 313 11.22 -7.71 -22.88
C ARG A 313 11.44 -7.67 -24.39
N LYS A 314 10.45 -8.06 -25.19
CA LYS A 314 10.52 -7.98 -26.67
C LYS A 314 10.41 -6.55 -27.22
N ARG A 315 9.65 -5.65 -26.57
CA ARG A 315 9.58 -4.23 -26.95
C ARG A 315 10.83 -3.42 -26.60
N ARG A 316 11.73 -3.89 -25.72
CA ARG A 316 13.04 -3.23 -25.49
C ARG A 316 14.07 -3.56 -26.57
N THR A 317 13.93 -4.68 -27.27
CA THR A 317 14.85 -5.09 -28.36
C THR A 317 14.49 -4.51 -29.72
N VAL A 318 13.23 -4.09 -29.92
CA VAL A 318 12.80 -3.39 -31.12
C VAL A 318 12.62 -1.93 -30.72
N GLY A 319 13.52 -1.07 -31.19
CA GLY A 319 13.57 0.35 -30.82
C GLY A 319 12.35 1.15 -31.27
N GLU A 320 11.22 0.96 -30.61
CA GLU A 320 10.09 1.89 -30.67
C GLU A 320 10.34 3.00 -29.65
N LYS A 321 10.69 4.17 -30.20
CA LYS A 321 10.68 5.44 -29.47
C LYS A 321 9.25 5.67 -28.94
N LEU A 322 9.13 5.74 -27.61
CA LEU A 322 8.06 6.49 -26.93
C LEU A 322 8.37 7.98 -27.00
#